data_AF-A0A8J3I0V7-F1
#
_entry.id   AF-A0A8J3I0V7-F1
#
_cell.length_a   1.000
_cell.length_b   1.000
_cell.length_c   1.000
_cell.angle_alpha   90.00
_cell.angle_beta   90.00
_cell.angle_gamma   90.00
#
_symmetry.space_group_name_H-M   'P 1'
#
loop_
_entity.id
_entity.type
_entity.pdbx_description
1 polymer ?
#
loop_
_entity_poly.entity_id
_entity_poly.type
_entity_poly.pdbx_seq_one_letter_code
_entity_poly.pdbx_strand_id
1 'polypeptide(L)'
;MVRKVNPPQEHQPLPLFTAAVSAMIQLDRTAAIPLYRQIYERLRTAILEGELAEGTRLPTERALAQELHVNRTTVMNAYNELASEGLIEGHVGRGTLVKRNYLVHDLEDEPYEQDMPSWLFSLSAEEELALGHDARLMGEITSLGEQQEVISLAAATPAEALLPAEMLSRIVEDGLLQERQSALGYCPVEGLQSLRREIAQRMRQRGVAVDWQHILILSGSTQGIGLIGRFLLHPGDEVVVEVPTYLGAIQTFRALGRV
;
A
#
# COMPACT_ATOMS: atom_id res chain seq x y z
N MET A 1 -22.33 59.73 -48.63
CA MET A 1 -21.37 60.18 -47.60
C MET A 1 -21.20 59.06 -46.59
N VAL A 2 -20.00 58.49 -46.56
CA VAL A 2 -19.59 57.32 -45.77
C VAL A 2 -19.47 57.69 -44.29
N ARG A 3 -20.02 56.87 -43.39
CA ARG A 3 -19.36 56.50 -42.12
C ARG A 3 -19.77 55.08 -41.73
N LYS A 4 -18.74 54.27 -41.50
CA LYS A 4 -18.69 52.86 -41.11
C LYS A 4 -18.36 52.81 -39.61
N VAL A 5 -18.45 51.62 -38.99
CA VAL A 5 -17.83 51.21 -37.69
C VAL A 5 -18.68 51.57 -36.45
N ASN A 6 -19.06 50.69 -35.51
CA ASN A 6 -18.76 49.29 -35.19
C ASN A 6 -19.99 48.67 -34.46
N PRO A 7 -20.16 47.33 -34.43
CA PRO A 7 -21.16 46.67 -33.59
C PRO A 7 -20.89 46.91 -32.09
N PRO A 8 -21.90 46.76 -31.21
CA PRO A 8 -21.68 46.77 -29.76
C PRO A 8 -20.61 45.73 -29.44
N GLN A 9 -19.57 46.16 -28.73
CA GLN A 9 -18.53 45.28 -28.25
C GLN A 9 -19.22 44.12 -27.53
N GLU A 10 -18.96 42.90 -27.99
CA GLU A 10 -19.20 41.69 -27.23
C GLU A 10 -18.57 41.91 -25.86
N HIS A 11 -19.39 42.21 -24.86
CA HIS A 11 -19.04 41.92 -23.49
C HIS A 11 -18.89 40.41 -23.43
N GLN A 12 -17.66 39.93 -23.67
CA GLN A 12 -17.27 38.61 -23.25
C GLN A 12 -17.62 38.53 -21.77
N PRO A 13 -18.50 37.61 -21.35
CA PRO A 13 -18.77 37.43 -19.94
C PRO A 13 -17.44 37.05 -19.28
N LEU A 14 -16.98 37.87 -18.33
CA LEU A 14 -15.89 37.48 -17.44
C LEU A 14 -16.27 36.14 -16.82
N PRO A 15 -15.45 35.08 -16.95
CA PRO A 15 -15.78 33.81 -16.32
C PRO A 15 -15.82 34.02 -14.80
N LEU A 16 -16.99 33.76 -14.21
CA LEU A 16 -17.41 34.00 -12.83
C LEU A 16 -16.54 33.37 -11.73
N PHE A 17 -15.39 32.77 -12.05
CA PHE A 17 -14.56 32.01 -11.11
C PHE A 17 -13.18 32.63 -10.81
N THR A 18 -12.76 33.69 -11.51
CA THR A 18 -11.37 34.19 -11.40
C THR A 18 -11.16 35.13 -10.20
N ALA A 19 -12.13 36.01 -9.92
CA ALA A 19 -11.99 37.06 -8.89
C ALA A 19 -12.06 36.52 -7.44
N ALA A 20 -12.56 35.30 -7.24
CA ALA A 20 -12.65 34.68 -5.92
C ALA A 20 -11.29 34.21 -5.39
N VAL A 21 -10.40 33.74 -6.27
CA VAL A 21 -9.14 33.09 -5.89
C VAL A 21 -8.18 34.07 -5.18
N SER A 22 -8.06 35.30 -5.68
CA SER A 22 -7.15 36.29 -5.09
C SER A 22 -7.63 36.84 -3.74
N ALA A 23 -8.95 36.86 -3.50
CA ALA A 23 -9.50 37.27 -2.21
C ALA A 23 -9.22 36.25 -1.09
N MET A 24 -8.94 35.00 -1.45
CA MET A 24 -8.65 33.89 -0.52
C MET A 24 -7.17 33.80 -0.11
N ILE A 25 -6.30 34.55 -0.80
CA ILE A 25 -4.87 34.55 -0.56
C ILE A 25 -4.49 35.84 0.21
N GLN A 26 -4.39 35.71 1.53
CA GLN A 26 -3.84 36.76 2.39
C GLN A 26 -2.34 36.55 2.55
N LEU A 27 -1.54 37.53 2.10
CA LEU A 27 -0.08 37.48 2.16
C LEU A 27 0.44 38.25 3.38
N ASP A 28 1.23 37.57 4.20
CA ASP A 28 1.97 38.20 5.29
C ASP A 28 3.41 38.49 4.83
N ARG A 29 3.68 39.76 4.54
CA ARG A 29 5.01 40.22 4.09
C ARG A 29 6.03 40.29 5.22
N THR A 30 5.60 40.17 6.48
CA THR A 30 6.45 40.24 7.67
C THR A 30 6.86 38.86 8.18
N ALA A 31 6.17 37.80 7.71
CA ALA A 31 6.51 36.43 8.03
C ALA A 31 7.87 36.01 7.45
N ALA A 32 8.55 35.09 8.13
CA ALA A 32 9.82 34.50 7.66
C ALA A 32 9.64 33.58 6.43
N ILE A 33 8.41 33.28 6.04
CA ILE A 33 8.07 32.39 4.92
C ILE A 33 8.10 33.19 3.60
N PRO A 34 8.85 32.75 2.58
CA PRO A 34 8.85 33.41 1.28
C PRO A 34 7.44 33.53 0.66
N LEU A 35 7.16 34.65 0.00
CA LEU A 35 5.83 34.94 -0.57
C LEU A 35 5.33 33.87 -1.56
N TYR A 36 6.22 33.25 -2.34
CA TYR A 36 5.82 32.18 -3.27
C TYR A 36 5.27 30.96 -2.51
N ARG A 37 5.89 30.64 -1.36
CA ARG A 37 5.48 29.52 -0.52
C ARG A 37 4.15 29.80 0.16
N GLN A 38 3.90 31.04 0.57
CA GLN A 38 2.59 31.44 1.10
C GLN A 38 1.47 31.30 0.05
N ILE A 39 1.74 31.70 -1.20
CA ILE A 39 0.78 31.53 -2.31
C ILE A 39 0.53 30.04 -2.58
N TYR A 40 1.59 29.24 -2.61
CA TYR A 40 1.51 27.79 -2.79
C TYR A 40 0.68 27.13 -1.68
N GLU A 41 0.98 27.37 -0.40
CA GLU A 41 0.30 26.72 0.73
C GLU A 41 -1.20 27.06 0.75
N ARG A 42 -1.55 28.34 0.47
CA ARG A 42 -2.95 28.77 0.44
C ARG A 42 -3.74 28.13 -0.70
N LEU A 43 -3.16 28.08 -1.91
CA LEU A 43 -3.79 27.42 -3.05
C LEU A 43 -3.88 25.91 -2.86
N ARG A 44 -2.83 25.29 -2.31
CA ARG A 44 -2.82 23.86 -1.98
C ARG A 44 -3.92 23.50 -1.00
N THR A 45 -4.02 24.25 0.09
CA THR A 45 -5.05 24.03 1.13
C THR A 45 -6.45 24.17 0.52
N ALA A 46 -6.71 25.25 -0.23
CA ALA A 46 -8.02 25.47 -0.86
C ALA A 46 -8.39 24.37 -1.89
N ILE A 47 -7.42 23.79 -2.61
CA ILE A 47 -7.65 22.67 -3.53
C ILE A 47 -7.97 21.37 -2.75
N LEU A 48 -7.24 21.10 -1.66
CA LEU A 48 -7.40 19.89 -0.85
C LEU A 48 -8.70 19.91 -0.03
N GLU A 49 -9.04 21.04 0.59
CA GLU A 49 -10.29 21.23 1.34
C GLU A 49 -11.53 21.32 0.42
N GLY A 50 -11.33 21.39 -0.90
CA GLY A 50 -12.40 21.42 -1.90
C GLY A 50 -13.04 22.80 -2.12
N GLU A 51 -12.51 23.86 -1.50
CA GLU A 51 -12.89 25.25 -1.79
C GLU A 51 -12.64 25.61 -3.27
N LEU A 52 -11.58 25.05 -3.86
CA LEU A 52 -11.29 25.07 -5.29
C LEU A 52 -11.54 23.70 -5.90
N ALA A 53 -12.74 23.49 -6.42
CA ALA A 53 -13.15 22.23 -7.02
C ALA A 53 -12.31 21.85 -8.25
N GLU A 54 -12.22 20.55 -8.55
CA GLU A 54 -11.56 20.05 -9.76
C GLU A 54 -12.16 20.69 -11.02
N GLY A 55 -11.29 21.06 -11.96
CA GLY A 55 -11.69 21.75 -13.19
C GLY A 55 -11.88 23.27 -13.04
N THR A 56 -11.75 23.82 -11.82
CA THR A 56 -11.71 25.27 -11.62
C THR A 56 -10.53 25.89 -12.36
N ARG A 57 -10.78 26.96 -13.10
CA ARG A 57 -9.72 27.68 -13.84
C ARG A 57 -9.09 28.72 -12.94
N LEU A 58 -7.78 28.57 -12.71
CA LEU A 58 -6.99 29.54 -11.96
C LEU A 58 -6.70 30.79 -12.80
N PRO A 59 -6.51 31.96 -12.16
CA PRO A 59 -6.05 33.14 -12.86
C PRO A 59 -4.69 32.89 -13.52
N THR A 60 -4.42 33.60 -14.62
CA THR A 60 -3.09 33.57 -15.23
C THR A 60 -2.04 34.11 -14.25
N GLU A 61 -0.79 33.66 -14.36
CA GLU A 61 0.33 34.16 -13.53
C GLU A 61 0.38 35.69 -13.46
N ARG A 62 0.10 36.35 -14.59
CA ARG A 62 0.11 37.81 -14.71
C ARG A 62 -1.06 38.46 -13.98
N ALA A 63 -2.25 37.88 -14.08
CA ALA A 63 -3.45 38.38 -13.41
C ALA A 63 -3.32 38.23 -11.88
N LEU A 64 -2.92 37.04 -11.41
CA LEU A 64 -2.75 36.78 -9.98
C LEU A 64 -1.63 37.65 -9.38
N ALA A 65 -0.54 37.87 -10.11
CA ALA A 65 0.54 38.74 -9.67
C ALA A 65 0.10 40.22 -9.55
N GLN A 66 -0.74 40.68 -10.47
CA GLN A 66 -1.31 42.03 -10.43
C GLN A 66 -2.26 42.21 -9.25
N GLU A 67 -3.14 41.23 -9.00
CA GLU A 67 -4.12 41.29 -7.92
C GLU A 67 -3.48 41.17 -6.52
N LEU A 68 -2.45 40.33 -6.36
CA LEU A 68 -1.72 40.19 -5.09
C LEU A 68 -0.58 41.21 -4.90
N HIS A 69 -0.35 42.07 -5.90
CA HIS A 69 0.74 43.05 -5.94
C HIS A 69 2.12 42.44 -5.65
N VAL A 70 2.43 41.32 -6.33
CA VAL A 70 3.71 40.59 -6.23
C VAL A 70 4.41 40.49 -7.59
N ASN A 71 5.70 40.12 -7.59
CA ASN A 71 6.42 39.83 -8.84
C ASN A 71 5.84 38.56 -9.48
N ARG A 72 5.61 38.58 -10.80
CA ARG A 72 5.16 37.42 -11.59
C ARG A 72 5.96 36.15 -11.31
N THR A 73 7.28 36.23 -11.14
CA THR A 73 8.13 35.07 -10.84
C THR A 73 7.73 34.38 -9.54
N THR A 74 7.19 35.11 -8.57
CA THR A 74 6.67 34.58 -7.29
C THR A 74 5.47 33.67 -7.51
N VAL A 75 4.54 34.09 -8.36
CA VAL A 75 3.36 33.30 -8.72
C VAL A 75 3.73 32.10 -9.59
N MET A 76 4.63 32.30 -10.55
CA MET A 76 5.15 31.24 -11.40
C MET A 76 5.79 30.12 -10.56
N ASN A 77 6.60 30.47 -9.55
CA ASN A 77 7.21 29.48 -8.66
C ASN A 77 6.16 28.70 -7.87
N ALA A 78 5.14 29.37 -7.32
CA ALA A 78 4.05 28.72 -6.62
C ALA A 78 3.25 27.76 -7.53
N TYR A 79 2.96 28.18 -8.76
CA TYR A 79 2.25 27.36 -9.74
C TYR A 79 3.10 26.17 -10.20
N ASN A 80 4.39 26.34 -10.40
CA ASN A 80 5.28 25.23 -10.75
C ASN A 80 5.32 24.16 -9.66
N GLU A 81 5.32 24.57 -8.39
CA GLU A 81 5.30 23.65 -7.25
C GLU A 81 3.96 22.89 -7.15
N LEU A 82 2.83 23.60 -7.30
CA LEU A 82 1.50 22.96 -7.38
C LEU A 82 1.39 22.00 -8.58
N ALA A 83 1.98 22.34 -9.73
CA ALA A 83 1.99 21.49 -10.91
C ALA A 83 2.87 20.25 -10.71
N SER A 84 3.99 20.38 -9.98
CA SER A 84 4.85 19.24 -9.64
C SER A 84 4.17 18.23 -8.71
N GLU A 85 3.21 18.68 -7.90
CA GLU A 85 2.36 17.82 -7.06
C GLU A 85 1.12 17.27 -7.79
N GLY A 86 0.94 17.65 -9.06
CA GLY A 86 -0.23 17.26 -9.86
C GLY A 86 -1.54 17.92 -9.41
N LEU A 87 -1.47 18.98 -8.60
CA LEU A 87 -2.64 19.70 -8.08
C LEU A 87 -3.23 20.67 -9.11
N ILE A 88 -2.44 21.04 -10.12
CA ILE A 88 -2.87 21.89 -11.23
C ILE A 88 -2.25 21.41 -12.54
N GLU A 89 -2.91 21.69 -13.65
CA GLU A 89 -2.43 21.36 -14.99
C GLU A 89 -2.53 22.58 -15.93
N GLY A 90 -1.43 22.93 -16.58
CA GLY A 90 -1.35 24.06 -17.50
C GLY A 90 -1.39 23.63 -18.97
N HIS A 91 -2.32 24.19 -19.75
CA HIS A 91 -2.42 23.95 -21.19
C HIS A 91 -2.27 25.26 -21.98
N VAL A 92 -1.39 25.27 -23.00
CA VAL A 92 -1.22 26.43 -23.91
C VAL A 92 -2.56 26.73 -24.59
N GLY A 93 -3.10 27.93 -24.36
CA GLY A 93 -4.39 28.39 -24.90
C GLY A 93 -5.64 28.00 -24.09
N ARG A 94 -5.56 27.08 -23.12
CA ARG A 94 -6.70 26.65 -22.27
C ARG A 94 -6.58 27.06 -20.80
N GLY A 95 -5.49 27.72 -20.41
CA GLY A 95 -5.27 28.21 -19.05
C GLY A 95 -4.80 27.12 -18.08
N THR A 96 -4.70 27.48 -16.81
CA THR A 96 -4.32 26.59 -15.69
C THR A 96 -5.58 26.09 -15.00
N LEU A 97 -5.74 24.78 -14.85
CA LEU A 97 -6.91 24.13 -14.25
C LEU A 97 -6.51 23.38 -12.99
N VAL A 98 -7.39 23.36 -11.99
CA VAL A 98 -7.21 22.54 -10.78
C VAL A 98 -7.43 21.07 -11.09
N LYS A 99 -6.52 20.22 -10.62
CA LYS A 99 -6.58 18.76 -10.63
C LYS A 99 -6.55 18.30 -9.18
N ARG A 100 -7.66 17.77 -8.66
CA ARG A 100 -7.63 17.21 -7.30
C ARG A 100 -6.87 15.89 -7.37
N ASN A 101 -5.70 15.82 -6.73
CA ASN A 101 -4.99 14.56 -6.61
C ASN A 101 -5.70 13.73 -5.54
N TYR A 102 -6.41 12.68 -5.96
CA TYR A 102 -7.16 11.77 -5.07
C TYR A 102 -6.28 10.96 -4.11
N LEU A 103 -4.95 11.13 -4.15
CA LEU A 103 -4.02 10.39 -3.30
C LEU A 103 -3.83 10.99 -1.90
N VAL A 104 -4.42 12.15 -1.55
CA VAL A 104 -4.05 12.88 -0.31
C VAL A 104 -5.21 13.26 0.62
N HIS A 105 -6.50 13.17 0.26
CA HIS A 105 -7.54 13.40 1.29
C HIS A 105 -8.91 12.80 0.94
N ASP A 106 -9.20 11.66 1.57
CA ASP A 106 -10.49 11.33 2.20
C ASP A 106 -10.13 10.63 3.52
N LEU A 107 -9.91 11.45 4.55
CA LEU A 107 -9.75 11.04 5.94
C LEU A 107 -10.50 12.10 6.76
N GLU A 108 -11.83 12.05 6.73
CA GLU A 108 -12.72 12.47 7.83
C GLU A 108 -14.19 12.26 7.40
N ASP A 109 -14.95 11.60 8.29
CA ASP A 109 -16.39 11.25 8.25
C ASP A 109 -16.82 9.86 7.68
N GLU A 110 -16.25 8.75 8.17
CA GLU A 110 -16.98 7.47 8.38
C GLU A 110 -16.30 6.69 9.54
N PRO A 111 -17.04 6.08 10.49
CA PRO A 111 -16.43 5.36 11.61
C PRO A 111 -15.91 3.97 11.17
N TYR A 112 -14.58 3.86 11.03
CA TYR A 112 -13.80 2.64 11.32
C TYR A 112 -14.01 1.33 10.54
N GLU A 113 -14.46 1.34 9.28
CA GLU A 113 -14.51 0.09 8.45
C GLU A 113 -13.78 0.13 7.08
N GLN A 114 -13.03 1.19 6.71
CA GLN A 114 -12.49 1.33 5.34
C GLN A 114 -10.96 1.50 5.17
N ASP A 115 -10.13 1.03 6.10
CA ASP A 115 -8.66 1.07 5.94
C ASP A 115 -8.08 -0.16 5.21
N MET A 116 -8.74 -0.62 4.14
CA MET A 116 -8.16 -1.62 3.26
C MET A 116 -7.64 -0.95 1.98
N PRO A 117 -6.32 -0.88 1.76
CA PRO A 117 -5.79 -0.25 0.56
C PRO A 117 -6.33 -0.97 -0.69
N SER A 118 -6.57 -0.21 -1.76
CA SER A 118 -7.28 -0.69 -2.96
C SER A 118 -6.69 -1.96 -3.59
N TRP A 119 -5.37 -2.12 -3.54
CA TRP A 119 -4.69 -3.33 -4.01
C TRP A 119 -5.02 -4.56 -3.14
N LEU A 120 -5.18 -4.37 -1.83
CA LEU A 120 -5.51 -5.45 -0.90
C LEU A 120 -6.97 -5.89 -1.05
N PHE A 121 -7.87 -4.96 -1.38
CA PHE A 121 -9.24 -5.29 -1.78
C PHE A 121 -9.26 -6.17 -3.06
N SER A 122 -8.55 -5.77 -4.11
CA SER A 122 -8.45 -6.57 -5.34
C SER A 122 -7.88 -7.97 -5.08
N LEU A 123 -6.81 -8.08 -4.27
CA LEU A 123 -6.26 -9.38 -3.89
C LEU A 123 -7.26 -10.25 -3.14
N SER A 124 -8.03 -9.67 -2.21
CA SER A 124 -9.01 -10.45 -1.42
C SER A 124 -10.15 -11.03 -2.28
N ALA A 125 -10.59 -10.29 -3.31
CA ALA A 125 -11.62 -10.76 -4.23
C ALA A 125 -11.09 -11.88 -5.15
N GLU A 126 -9.83 -11.77 -5.58
CA GLU A 126 -9.16 -12.80 -6.39
C GLU A 126 -8.82 -14.05 -5.56
N GLU A 127 -8.56 -13.88 -4.27
CA GLU A 127 -8.23 -14.95 -3.33
C GLU A 127 -9.42 -15.90 -3.10
N GLU A 128 -10.63 -15.38 -2.94
CA GLU A 128 -11.84 -16.21 -2.79
C GLU A 128 -12.12 -17.02 -4.07
N LEU A 129 -11.90 -16.43 -5.24
CA LEU A 129 -12.02 -17.12 -6.52
C LEU A 129 -10.97 -18.24 -6.67
N ALA A 130 -9.73 -18.00 -6.20
CA ALA A 130 -8.61 -18.93 -6.37
C ALA A 130 -8.56 -20.04 -5.31
N LEU A 131 -8.98 -19.77 -4.08
CA LEU A 131 -8.88 -20.70 -2.94
C LEU A 131 -10.23 -21.33 -2.55
N GLY A 132 -11.34 -20.77 -3.06
CA GLY A 132 -12.72 -21.16 -2.76
C GLY A 132 -13.31 -20.43 -1.56
N HIS A 133 -14.61 -20.61 -1.30
CA HIS A 133 -15.38 -19.89 -0.25
C HIS A 133 -14.79 -20.01 1.16
N ASP A 134 -13.99 -21.06 1.42
CA ASP A 134 -13.33 -21.29 2.71
C ASP A 134 -12.02 -20.48 2.88
N ALA A 135 -11.64 -19.66 1.89
CA ALA A 135 -10.41 -18.87 1.88
C ALA A 135 -10.22 -18.07 3.17
N ARG A 136 -11.31 -17.44 3.65
CA ARG A 136 -11.29 -16.53 4.79
C ARG A 136 -11.33 -17.22 6.15
N LEU A 137 -11.74 -18.50 6.21
CA LEU A 137 -11.98 -19.20 7.47
C LEU A 137 -10.74 -19.24 8.38
N MET A 138 -9.55 -19.43 7.80
CA MET A 138 -8.31 -19.45 8.60
C MET A 138 -7.97 -18.08 9.18
N GLY A 139 -8.20 -17.01 8.43
CA GLY A 139 -8.02 -15.65 8.90
C GLY A 139 -9.03 -15.30 10.01
N GLU A 140 -10.29 -15.69 9.83
CA GLU A 140 -11.36 -15.46 10.81
C GLU A 140 -11.15 -16.25 12.12
N ILE A 141 -10.75 -17.52 12.03
CA ILE A 141 -10.45 -18.34 13.23
C ILE A 141 -9.27 -17.74 14.01
N THR A 142 -8.26 -17.23 13.29
CA THR A 142 -7.08 -16.63 13.91
C THR A 142 -7.43 -15.31 14.59
N SER A 143 -8.18 -14.42 13.91
CA SER A 143 -8.55 -13.10 14.47
C SER A 143 -9.48 -13.21 15.68
N LEU A 144 -10.38 -14.19 15.71
CA LEU A 144 -11.21 -14.49 16.89
C LEU A 144 -10.37 -14.96 18.08
N GLY A 145 -9.26 -15.64 17.84
CA GLY A 145 -8.35 -16.09 18.89
C GLY A 145 -7.51 -14.98 19.52
N GLU A 146 -7.36 -13.83 18.86
CA GLU A 146 -6.62 -12.67 19.37
C GLU A 146 -7.45 -11.81 20.33
N GLN A 147 -8.76 -12.06 20.42
CA GLN A 147 -9.65 -11.34 21.32
C GLN A 147 -9.49 -11.83 22.76
N GLN A 148 -9.05 -10.95 23.67
CA GLN A 148 -8.76 -11.27 25.07
C GLN A 148 -9.96 -11.84 25.86
N GLU A 149 -11.19 -11.63 25.40
CA GLU A 149 -12.41 -12.11 26.05
C GLU A 149 -12.90 -13.47 25.50
N VAL A 150 -12.21 -14.05 24.51
CA VAL A 150 -12.62 -15.28 23.82
C VAL A 150 -11.65 -16.43 24.14
N ILE A 151 -12.18 -17.53 24.65
CA ILE A 151 -11.43 -18.80 24.72
C ILE A 151 -11.56 -19.47 23.35
N SER A 152 -10.52 -19.38 22.52
CA SER A 152 -10.51 -20.04 21.21
C SER A 152 -10.33 -21.55 21.37
N LEU A 153 -11.34 -22.32 20.91
CA LEU A 153 -11.27 -23.78 20.76
C LEU A 153 -11.09 -24.20 19.30
N ALA A 154 -10.97 -23.23 18.39
CA ALA A 154 -10.93 -23.46 16.94
C ALA A 154 -9.50 -23.54 16.38
N ALA A 155 -8.54 -22.85 17.02
CA ALA A 155 -7.15 -22.83 16.59
C ALA A 155 -6.31 -23.92 17.31
N ALA A 156 -5.53 -24.69 16.55
CA ALA A 156 -4.61 -25.69 17.07
C ALA A 156 -3.26 -25.07 17.49
N THR A 157 -3.29 -23.98 18.24
CA THR A 157 -2.08 -23.27 18.71
C THR A 157 -1.73 -23.67 20.14
N PRO A 158 -0.42 -23.85 20.46
CA PRO A 158 0.00 -24.07 21.84
C PRO A 158 -0.31 -22.86 22.73
N ALA A 159 -0.55 -23.10 24.02
CA ALA A 159 -0.73 -22.03 25.00
C ALA A 159 0.52 -21.15 25.11
N GLU A 160 0.35 -19.84 25.25
CA GLU A 160 1.45 -18.87 25.34
C GLU A 160 2.44 -19.19 26.47
N ALA A 161 1.94 -19.68 27.60
CA ALA A 161 2.76 -20.08 28.75
C ALA A 161 3.73 -21.23 28.46
N LEU A 162 3.57 -21.94 27.33
CA LEU A 162 4.48 -23.01 26.89
C LEU A 162 5.64 -22.48 26.03
N LEU A 163 5.63 -21.20 25.64
CA LEU A 163 6.72 -20.60 24.87
C LEU A 163 7.98 -20.49 25.74
N PRO A 164 9.07 -21.20 25.43
CA PRO A 164 10.29 -21.15 26.23
C PRO A 164 11.14 -19.92 25.84
N ALA A 165 10.61 -18.72 26.09
CA ALA A 165 11.16 -17.46 25.61
C ALA A 165 12.63 -17.26 26.01
N GLU A 166 12.98 -17.51 27.28
CA GLU A 166 14.35 -17.31 27.77
C GLU A 166 15.36 -18.27 27.11
N MET A 167 14.93 -19.50 26.81
CA MET A 167 15.77 -20.47 26.12
C MET A 167 16.03 -20.01 24.67
N LEU A 168 14.97 -19.56 23.98
CA LEU A 168 15.09 -19.06 22.60
C LEU A 168 15.98 -17.82 22.53
N SER A 169 15.83 -16.86 23.45
CA SER A 169 16.68 -15.66 23.51
C SER A 169 18.16 -16.03 23.64
N ARG A 170 18.51 -16.95 24.55
CA ARG A 170 19.90 -17.42 24.71
C ARG A 170 20.45 -18.07 23.45
N ILE A 171 19.66 -18.91 22.78
CA ILE A 171 20.07 -19.57 21.52
C ILE A 171 20.37 -18.52 20.44
N VAL A 172 19.52 -17.50 20.31
CA VAL A 172 19.72 -16.42 19.33
C VAL A 172 20.98 -15.61 19.66
N GLU A 173 21.18 -15.24 20.92
CA GLU A 173 22.37 -14.52 21.37
C GLU A 173 23.65 -15.32 21.11
N ASP A 174 23.68 -16.60 21.51
CA ASP A 174 24.83 -17.48 21.30
C ASP A 174 25.17 -17.64 19.81
N GLY A 175 24.15 -17.84 18.96
CA GLY A 175 24.32 -17.97 17.51
C GLY A 175 24.86 -16.70 16.87
N LEU A 176 24.32 -15.52 17.24
CA LEU A 176 24.81 -14.23 16.74
C LEU A 176 26.26 -13.98 17.13
N LEU A 177 26.67 -14.37 18.34
CA LEU A 177 28.05 -14.21 18.81
C LEU A 177 29.03 -15.14 18.10
N GLN A 178 28.62 -16.36 17.77
CA GLN A 178 29.46 -17.35 17.11
C GLN A 178 29.62 -17.11 15.60
N GLU A 179 28.58 -16.62 14.93
CA GLU A 179 28.55 -16.47 13.46
C GLU A 179 28.61 -15.00 12.98
N ARG A 180 29.07 -14.06 13.82
CA ARG A 180 29.03 -12.59 13.58
C ARG A 180 29.34 -12.13 12.14
N GLN A 181 30.35 -12.71 11.49
CA GLN A 181 30.76 -12.32 10.14
C GLN A 181 29.94 -12.99 9.03
N SER A 182 29.40 -14.18 9.28
CA SER A 182 28.58 -14.95 8.33
C SER A 182 27.09 -14.63 8.45
N ALA A 183 26.65 -14.05 9.57
CA ALA A 183 25.26 -13.67 9.85
C ALA A 183 24.69 -12.60 8.89
N LEU A 184 25.54 -11.82 8.23
CA LEU A 184 25.12 -10.85 7.21
C LEU A 184 24.92 -11.47 5.81
N GLY A 185 25.33 -12.72 5.64
CA GLY A 185 25.16 -13.45 4.39
C GLY A 185 23.74 -14.01 4.24
N TYR A 186 23.41 -14.42 3.02
CA TYR A 186 22.19 -15.19 2.78
C TYR A 186 22.35 -16.62 3.33
N CYS A 187 21.30 -17.11 4.00
CA CYS A 187 21.19 -18.53 4.32
C CYS A 187 21.16 -19.36 3.02
N PRO A 188 21.81 -20.54 2.98
CA PRO A 188 21.64 -21.49 1.88
C PRO A 188 20.15 -21.76 1.61
N VAL A 189 19.78 -21.92 0.35
CA VAL A 189 18.38 -22.12 -0.07
C VAL A 189 17.75 -23.36 0.55
N GLU A 190 18.57 -24.37 0.83
CA GLU A 190 18.11 -25.59 1.48
C GLU A 190 18.03 -25.50 3.02
N GLY A 191 18.57 -24.41 3.58
CA GLY A 191 18.72 -24.19 5.01
C GLY A 191 20.11 -24.54 5.55
N LEU A 192 20.41 -24.02 6.74
CA LEU A 192 21.69 -24.22 7.41
C LEU A 192 22.04 -25.71 7.54
N GLN A 193 23.27 -26.05 7.11
CA GLN A 193 23.73 -27.44 7.10
C GLN A 193 23.77 -28.05 8.51
N SER A 194 24.21 -27.29 9.50
CA SER A 194 24.23 -27.70 10.91
C SER A 194 22.85 -28.13 11.39
N LEU A 195 21.84 -27.28 11.15
CA LEU A 195 20.45 -27.57 11.49
C LEU A 195 19.93 -28.83 10.78
N ARG A 196 20.19 -28.97 9.48
CA ARG A 196 19.75 -30.16 8.72
C ARG A 196 20.36 -31.46 9.24
N ARG A 197 21.61 -31.44 9.70
CA ARG A 197 22.26 -32.61 10.33
C ARG A 197 21.58 -33.01 11.63
N GLU A 198 21.29 -32.05 12.50
CA GLU A 198 20.59 -32.30 13.76
C GLU A 198 19.17 -32.84 13.54
N ILE A 199 18.44 -32.29 12.55
CA ILE A 199 17.12 -32.80 12.17
C ILE A 199 17.22 -34.24 11.65
N ALA A 200 18.18 -34.55 10.77
CA ALA A 200 18.38 -35.91 10.27
C ALA A 200 18.66 -36.90 11.42
N GLN A 201 19.48 -36.52 12.38
CA GLN A 201 19.76 -37.31 13.57
C GLN A 201 18.48 -37.54 14.40
N ARG A 202 17.70 -36.49 14.66
CA ARG A 202 16.44 -36.59 15.40
C ARG A 202 15.40 -37.46 14.69
N MET A 203 15.34 -37.39 13.36
CA MET A 203 14.44 -38.21 12.55
C MET A 203 14.83 -39.70 12.60
N ARG A 204 16.13 -40.01 12.55
CA ARG A 204 16.63 -41.38 12.71
C ARG A 204 16.27 -41.98 14.07
N GLN A 205 16.34 -41.18 15.14
CA GLN A 205 15.88 -41.60 16.48
C GLN A 205 14.38 -41.93 16.53
N ARG A 206 13.59 -41.38 15.61
CA ARG A 206 12.15 -41.65 15.45
C ARG A 206 11.86 -42.75 14.40
N GLY A 207 12.88 -43.45 13.92
CA GLY A 207 12.74 -44.54 12.96
C GLY A 207 12.69 -44.11 11.49
N VAL A 208 12.95 -42.83 11.18
CA VAL A 208 12.97 -42.34 9.79
C VAL A 208 14.42 -42.29 9.27
N ALA A 209 14.76 -43.16 8.33
CA ALA A 209 16.07 -43.21 7.70
C ALA A 209 16.21 -42.11 6.64
N VAL A 210 16.82 -40.98 7.01
CA VAL A 210 17.06 -39.84 6.11
C VAL A 210 18.48 -39.30 6.29
N ASP A 211 19.08 -38.77 5.22
CA ASP A 211 20.34 -38.01 5.29
C ASP A 211 20.06 -36.51 5.20
N TRP A 212 20.93 -35.70 5.83
CA TRP A 212 20.80 -34.24 5.86
C TRP A 212 20.81 -33.60 4.47
N GLN A 213 21.39 -34.27 3.47
CA GLN A 213 21.36 -33.85 2.07
C GLN A 213 19.95 -33.92 1.45
N HIS A 214 19.05 -34.72 2.02
CA HIS A 214 17.66 -34.88 1.58
C HIS A 214 16.66 -34.08 2.42
N ILE A 215 17.14 -33.11 3.20
CA ILE A 215 16.31 -32.25 4.04
C ILE A 215 16.33 -30.83 3.50
N LEU A 216 15.15 -30.26 3.32
CA LEU A 216 14.91 -28.86 2.98
C LEU A 216 14.21 -28.17 4.15
N ILE A 217 14.78 -27.08 4.65
CA ILE A 217 14.15 -26.26 5.70
C ILE A 217 13.11 -25.32 5.08
N LEU A 218 11.93 -25.27 5.69
CA LEU A 218 10.79 -24.50 5.22
C LEU A 218 10.23 -23.64 6.36
N SER A 219 9.55 -22.56 6.01
CA SER A 219 8.84 -21.69 6.95
C SER A 219 7.53 -22.31 7.43
N GLY A 220 7.01 -23.33 6.74
CA GLY A 220 5.77 -24.01 7.11
C GLY A 220 5.38 -25.15 6.16
N SER A 221 4.36 -25.92 6.54
CA SER A 221 3.88 -27.07 5.76
C SER A 221 3.26 -26.66 4.42
N THR A 222 2.53 -25.55 4.35
CA THR A 222 1.94 -25.01 3.11
C THR A 222 3.00 -24.67 2.07
N GLN A 223 4.16 -24.12 2.48
CA GLN A 223 5.30 -23.92 1.57
C GLN A 223 5.78 -25.25 0.99
N GLY A 224 5.88 -26.29 1.84
CA GLY A 224 6.30 -27.63 1.41
C GLY A 224 5.33 -28.27 0.43
N ILE A 225 4.03 -28.20 0.73
CA ILE A 225 2.96 -28.68 -0.15
C ILE A 225 2.99 -27.92 -1.48
N GLY A 226 3.20 -26.60 -1.45
CA GLY A 226 3.30 -25.77 -2.66
C GLY A 226 4.51 -26.14 -3.52
N LEU A 227 5.67 -26.42 -2.91
CA LEU A 227 6.86 -26.88 -3.64
C LEU A 227 6.64 -28.26 -4.26
N ILE A 228 6.07 -29.20 -3.49
CA ILE A 228 5.71 -30.53 -3.99
C ILE A 228 4.74 -30.39 -5.17
N GLY A 229 3.68 -29.59 -5.02
CA GLY A 229 2.71 -29.35 -6.06
C GLY A 229 3.33 -28.74 -7.31
N ARG A 230 4.28 -27.81 -7.15
CA ARG A 230 4.92 -27.12 -8.29
C ARG A 230 5.94 -27.99 -9.03
N PHE A 231 6.65 -28.89 -8.33
CA PHE A 231 7.72 -29.67 -8.93
C PHE A 231 7.33 -31.09 -9.30
N LEU A 232 6.30 -31.66 -8.67
CA LEU A 232 5.90 -33.06 -8.86
C LEU A 232 4.56 -33.23 -9.59
N LEU A 233 3.74 -32.17 -9.72
CA LEU A 233 2.45 -32.26 -10.42
C LEU A 233 2.51 -31.59 -11.80
N HIS A 234 1.78 -32.18 -12.74
CA HIS A 234 1.58 -31.70 -14.09
C HIS A 234 0.13 -31.27 -14.35
N PRO A 235 -0.13 -30.48 -15.41
CA PRO A 235 -1.48 -30.21 -15.89
C PRO A 235 -2.30 -31.47 -16.15
N GLY A 236 -3.40 -31.63 -15.41
CA GLY A 236 -4.31 -32.77 -15.51
C GLY A 236 -4.14 -33.84 -14.44
N ASP A 237 -3.14 -33.72 -13.56
CA ASP A 237 -2.96 -34.66 -12.46
C ASP A 237 -4.06 -34.49 -11.40
N GLU A 238 -4.55 -35.62 -10.87
CA GLU A 238 -5.52 -35.66 -9.77
C GLU A 238 -4.79 -35.81 -8.43
N VAL A 239 -5.15 -34.94 -7.47
CA VAL A 239 -4.64 -35.03 -6.09
C VAL A 239 -5.71 -35.62 -5.18
N VAL A 240 -5.42 -36.77 -4.58
CA VAL A 240 -6.33 -37.43 -3.64
C VAL A 240 -5.95 -37.06 -2.20
N VAL A 241 -6.93 -36.66 -1.42
CA VAL A 241 -6.79 -36.30 0.00
C VAL A 241 -7.79 -37.06 0.86
N GLU A 242 -7.48 -37.22 2.14
CA GLU A 242 -8.39 -37.81 3.12
C GLU A 242 -9.64 -36.94 3.36
N VAL A 243 -10.69 -37.52 3.92
CA VAL A 243 -11.89 -36.78 4.34
C VAL A 243 -12.23 -37.18 5.78
N PRO A 244 -12.02 -36.31 6.78
CA PRO A 244 -11.55 -34.92 6.69
C PRO A 244 -10.04 -34.80 6.41
N THR A 245 -9.61 -33.65 5.88
CA THR A 245 -8.18 -33.31 5.67
C THR A 245 -7.86 -31.87 6.11
N TYR A 246 -6.58 -31.52 6.07
CA TYR A 246 -6.05 -30.20 6.37
C TYR A 246 -6.44 -29.16 5.30
N LEU A 247 -7.18 -28.13 5.69
CA LEU A 247 -7.67 -27.07 4.79
C LEU A 247 -6.54 -26.36 4.03
N GLY A 248 -5.39 -26.12 4.68
CA GLY A 248 -4.25 -25.48 4.03
C GLY A 248 -3.69 -26.29 2.85
N ALA A 249 -3.82 -27.61 2.87
CA ALA A 249 -3.45 -28.45 1.72
C ALA A 249 -4.42 -28.23 0.55
N ILE A 250 -5.74 -28.22 0.80
CA ILE A 250 -6.78 -27.98 -0.21
C ILE A 250 -6.56 -26.63 -0.89
N GLN A 251 -6.41 -25.56 -0.09
CA GLN A 251 -6.18 -24.21 -0.59
C GLN A 251 -4.88 -24.12 -1.42
N THR A 252 -3.80 -24.76 -0.96
CA THR A 252 -2.52 -24.78 -1.70
C THR A 252 -2.64 -25.47 -3.06
N PHE A 253 -3.36 -26.58 -3.16
CA PHE A 253 -3.54 -27.25 -4.46
C PHE A 253 -4.53 -26.52 -5.38
N ARG A 254 -5.58 -25.89 -4.84
CA ARG A 254 -6.47 -25.02 -5.62
C ARG A 254 -5.74 -23.81 -6.23
N ALA A 255 -4.86 -23.18 -5.46
CA ALA A 255 -4.03 -22.06 -5.94
C ALA A 255 -3.13 -22.45 -7.13
N LEU A 256 -2.76 -23.74 -7.24
CA LEU A 256 -2.00 -24.27 -8.36
C LEU A 256 -2.88 -24.66 -9.56
N GLY A 257 -4.21 -24.50 -9.46
CA GLY A 257 -5.20 -24.93 -10.44
C GLY A 257 -5.33 -26.45 -10.52
N ARG A 258 -5.27 -27.15 -9.38
CA ARG A 258 -5.11 -28.62 -9.30
C ARG A 258 -6.15 -29.36 -8.46
N VAL A 259 -7.27 -28.74 -8.09
CA VAL A 259 -8.41 -29.37 -7.39
C VAL A 259 -9.71 -28.72 -7.84
#